data_AF-A0A9E3TZ52-F1
#
_entry.id   AF-A0A9E3TZ52-F1
#
_cell.length_a   1.000
_cell.length_b   1.000
_cell.length_c   1.000
_cell.angle_alpha   90.00
_cell.angle_beta   90.00
_cell.angle_gamma   90.00
#
_symmetry.space_group_name_H-M   'P 1'
#
loop_
_entity.id
_entity.type
_entity.pdbx_description
1 polymer ?
#
loop_
_entity_poly.entity_id
_entity_poly.type
_entity_poly.pdbx_seq_one_letter_code
_entity_poly.pdbx_strand_id
1 'polypeptide(L)'
;MRPEGVFILFAIFFVAAAILAFGLAASRAKQFNDVFQAAAQMLGGEFHSGGVFSHPALEFSYDGVRCDVDVHSTGGKNPTYYTQVHLRWALPRVRCEIYPEGFWQRVGKQMLGMEDVQIGSPAFDDAFYIVGDSPALIRQTLSPTVQQAIQQLRLLRGNDHIYVAFRGHEILVKKLGLFEDSVQLVQFCRLAGKLCMAAKAPQTDGIKFVEAAADRAPAPAPVCQVCGDKIIEDVVWCRSCHTPHHSDCWRYYGSCSTYGCQERRFSYVDGSRRGDSQRAKK
;
A
#
# COMPACT_ATOMS: atom_id res chain seq x y z
N MET A 1 -48.46 -34.44 -36.77
CA MET A 1 -48.46 -33.06 -36.23
C MET A 1 -48.38 -32.10 -37.40
N ARG A 2 -49.19 -31.03 -37.42
CA ARG A 2 -49.02 -29.97 -38.43
C ARG A 2 -47.71 -29.22 -38.15
N PRO A 3 -46.89 -28.92 -39.17
CA PRO A 3 -45.60 -28.25 -39.00
C PRO A 3 -45.70 -26.94 -38.21
N GLU A 4 -46.83 -26.24 -38.32
CA GLU A 4 -47.15 -24.99 -37.60
C GLU A 4 -47.10 -25.14 -36.07
N GLY A 5 -47.56 -26.26 -35.52
CA GLY A 5 -47.53 -26.48 -34.06
C GLY A 5 -46.11 -26.65 -33.51
N VAL A 6 -45.20 -27.17 -34.33
CA VAL A 6 -43.79 -27.35 -33.96
C VAL A 6 -43.08 -25.99 -33.93
N PHE A 7 -43.33 -25.12 -34.92
CA PHE A 7 -42.76 -23.76 -34.95
C PHE A 7 -43.20 -22.90 -33.76
N ILE A 8 -44.47 -22.97 -33.35
CA ILE A 8 -44.98 -22.21 -32.20
C ILE A 8 -44.30 -22.66 -30.90
N LEU A 9 -44.14 -23.97 -30.70
CA LEU A 9 -43.45 -24.50 -29.51
C LEU A 9 -41.97 -24.07 -29.48
N PHE A 10 -41.27 -24.07 -30.61
CA PHE A 10 -39.90 -23.55 -30.68
C PHE A 10 -39.86 -22.05 -30.36
N ALA A 11 -40.75 -21.23 -30.93
CA ALA A 11 -40.80 -19.80 -30.65
C ALA A 11 -41.03 -19.51 -29.16
N ILE A 12 -41.98 -20.20 -28.52
CA ILE A 12 -42.24 -20.07 -27.08
C ILE A 12 -41.00 -20.48 -26.27
N PHE A 13 -40.36 -21.59 -26.63
CA PHE A 13 -39.13 -22.04 -25.96
C PHE A 13 -38.01 -21.00 -26.06
N PHE A 14 -37.76 -20.42 -27.23
CA PHE A 14 -36.73 -19.40 -27.41
C PHE A 14 -37.04 -18.11 -26.63
N VAL A 15 -38.30 -17.68 -26.60
CA VAL A 15 -38.73 -16.52 -25.82
C VAL A 15 -38.55 -16.79 -24.32
N ALA A 16 -38.98 -17.95 -23.83
CA ALA A 16 -38.81 -18.33 -22.43
C ALA A 16 -37.33 -18.43 -22.04
N ALA A 17 -36.50 -19.02 -22.91
CA ALA A 17 -35.05 -19.10 -22.71
C ALA A 17 -34.40 -17.70 -22.71
N ALA A 18 -34.83 -16.80 -23.58
CA ALA A 18 -34.34 -15.42 -23.63
C ALA A 18 -34.74 -14.63 -22.37
N ILE A 19 -35.97 -14.78 -21.89
CA ILE A 19 -36.44 -14.16 -20.64
C ILE A 19 -35.64 -14.68 -19.45
N LEU A 20 -35.42 -16.00 -19.37
CA LEU A 20 -34.63 -16.60 -18.29
C LEU A 20 -33.18 -16.12 -18.32
N ALA A 21 -32.55 -16.13 -19.51
CA ALA A 21 -31.19 -15.65 -19.70
C ALA A 21 -31.06 -14.16 -19.32
N PHE A 22 -32.03 -13.33 -19.71
CA PHE A 22 -32.08 -11.92 -19.36
C PHE A 22 -32.26 -11.72 -17.85
N GLY A 23 -33.16 -12.47 -17.21
CA GLY A 23 -33.37 -12.43 -15.77
C GLY A 23 -32.12 -12.80 -14.96
N LEU A 24 -31.39 -13.84 -15.38
CA LEU A 24 -30.12 -14.24 -14.78
C LEU A 24 -29.05 -13.15 -14.96
N ALA A 25 -28.95 -12.55 -16.15
CA ALA A 25 -28.01 -11.47 -16.42
C ALA A 25 -28.33 -10.23 -15.58
N ALA A 26 -29.60 -9.83 -15.49
CA ALA A 26 -30.06 -8.70 -14.69
C ALA A 26 -29.82 -8.93 -13.19
N SER A 27 -30.06 -10.14 -12.69
CA SER A 27 -29.79 -10.49 -11.30
C SER A 27 -28.30 -10.39 -10.97
N ARG A 28 -27.42 -10.86 -11.86
CA ARG A 28 -25.97 -10.72 -11.69
C ARG A 28 -25.55 -9.25 -11.72
N ALA A 29 -26.04 -8.47 -12.67
CA ALA A 29 -25.76 -7.04 -12.76
C ALA A 29 -26.19 -6.31 -11.47
N LYS A 30 -27.37 -6.67 -10.92
CA LYS A 30 -27.84 -6.14 -9.64
C LYS A 30 -26.90 -6.51 -8.49
N GLN A 31 -26.53 -7.78 -8.34
CA GLN A 31 -25.61 -8.21 -7.27
C GLN A 31 -24.27 -7.46 -7.36
N PHE A 32 -23.76 -7.26 -8.57
CA PHE A 32 -22.54 -6.48 -8.80
C PHE A 32 -22.69 -5.01 -8.43
N ASN A 33 -23.82 -4.40 -8.79
CA ASN A 33 -24.14 -3.03 -8.39
C ASN A 33 -24.25 -2.91 -6.87
N ASP A 34 -24.85 -3.87 -6.18
CA ASP A 34 -25.00 -3.86 -4.72
C ASP A 34 -23.61 -3.87 -4.03
N VAL A 35 -22.65 -4.65 -4.55
CA VAL A 35 -21.26 -4.70 -4.04
C VAL A 35 -20.55 -3.37 -4.22
N PHE A 36 -20.62 -2.77 -5.41
CA PHE A 36 -19.97 -1.48 -5.69
C PHE A 36 -20.62 -0.33 -4.93
N GLN A 37 -21.94 -0.33 -4.81
CA GLN A 37 -22.68 0.66 -4.04
C GLN A 37 -22.29 0.60 -2.55
N ALA A 38 -22.24 -0.59 -1.96
CA ALA A 38 -21.81 -0.78 -0.58
C ALA A 38 -20.35 -0.35 -0.38
N ALA A 39 -19.46 -0.66 -1.32
CA ALA A 39 -18.07 -0.22 -1.28
C ALA A 39 -17.94 1.31 -1.37
N ALA A 40 -18.70 1.95 -2.26
CA ALA A 40 -18.74 3.41 -2.38
C ALA A 40 -19.18 4.07 -1.05
N GLN A 41 -20.21 3.53 -0.40
CA GLN A 41 -20.65 4.00 0.92
C GLN A 41 -19.55 3.87 1.98
N MET A 42 -18.85 2.73 2.03
CA MET A 42 -17.74 2.51 2.98
C MET A 42 -16.51 3.38 2.71
N LEU A 43 -16.33 3.82 1.47
CA LEU A 43 -15.23 4.70 1.06
C LEU A 43 -15.62 6.19 1.07
N GLY A 44 -16.89 6.52 1.31
CA GLY A 44 -17.40 7.89 1.19
C GLY A 44 -17.32 8.42 -0.25
N GLY A 45 -17.49 7.55 -1.24
CA GLY A 45 -17.40 7.84 -2.67
C GLY A 45 -18.75 7.91 -3.39
N GLU A 46 -18.70 8.19 -4.68
CA GLU A 46 -19.82 8.18 -5.60
C GLU A 46 -19.90 6.87 -6.37
N PHE A 47 -21.12 6.38 -6.59
CA PHE A 47 -21.37 5.12 -7.30
C PHE A 47 -22.08 5.39 -8.62
N HIS A 48 -21.61 4.73 -9.67
CA HIS A 48 -22.23 4.73 -11.00
C HIS A 48 -22.68 3.30 -11.34
N SER A 49 -23.99 3.12 -11.50
CA SER A 49 -24.59 1.81 -11.75
C SER A 49 -24.23 1.27 -13.14
N GLY A 50 -23.85 0.00 -13.20
CA GLY A 50 -23.77 -0.76 -14.44
C GLY A 50 -25.14 -1.30 -14.88
N GLY A 51 -25.28 -1.54 -16.18
CA GLY A 51 -26.43 -2.21 -16.79
C GLY A 51 -26.10 -3.61 -17.30
N VAL A 52 -26.94 -4.13 -18.20
CA VAL A 52 -26.67 -5.42 -18.87
C VAL A 52 -25.48 -5.34 -19.84
N PHE A 53 -25.17 -4.14 -20.33
CA PHE A 53 -24.11 -3.88 -21.31
C PHE A 53 -22.98 -2.98 -20.78
N SER A 54 -23.03 -2.59 -19.50
CA SER A 54 -22.02 -1.75 -18.87
C SER A 54 -21.71 -2.25 -17.47
N HIS A 55 -20.48 -2.04 -17.02
CA HIS A 55 -20.07 -2.44 -15.68
C HIS A 55 -20.25 -1.30 -14.68
N PRO A 56 -20.45 -1.61 -13.38
CA PRO A 56 -20.45 -0.60 -12.34
C PRO A 56 -19.09 0.08 -12.23
N ALA A 57 -19.11 1.33 -11.78
CA ALA A 57 -17.93 2.08 -11.41
C ALA A 57 -18.16 2.82 -10.10
N LEU A 58 -17.10 3.15 -9.39
CA LEU A 58 -17.16 4.06 -8.25
C LEU A 58 -15.97 5.03 -8.29
N GLU A 59 -16.20 6.24 -7.79
CA GLU A 59 -15.19 7.27 -7.62
C GLU A 59 -15.06 7.61 -6.13
N PHE A 60 -13.85 7.77 -5.63
CA PHE A 60 -13.62 8.18 -4.25
C PHE A 60 -12.30 8.92 -4.11
N SER A 61 -12.03 9.47 -2.92
CA SER A 61 -10.74 10.08 -2.60
C SER A 61 -10.04 9.30 -1.50
N TYR A 62 -8.74 9.05 -1.68
CA TYR A 62 -7.86 8.45 -0.69
C TYR A 62 -6.71 9.40 -0.38
N ASP A 63 -6.66 9.96 0.83
CA ASP A 63 -5.65 10.97 1.22
C ASP A 63 -5.49 12.11 0.20
N GLY A 64 -6.63 12.61 -0.31
CA GLY A 64 -6.67 13.68 -1.32
C GLY A 64 -6.36 13.24 -2.75
N VAL A 65 -6.08 11.96 -2.99
CA VAL A 65 -5.91 11.38 -4.33
C VAL A 65 -7.24 10.89 -4.86
N ARG A 66 -7.66 11.40 -6.03
CA ARG A 66 -8.83 10.86 -6.73
C ARG A 66 -8.53 9.46 -7.26
N CYS A 67 -9.45 8.55 -6.96
CA CYS A 67 -9.42 7.15 -7.33
C CYS A 67 -10.70 6.80 -8.09
N ASP A 68 -10.55 6.27 -9.29
CA ASP A 68 -11.66 5.79 -10.11
C ASP A 68 -11.54 4.25 -10.20
N VAL A 69 -12.64 3.52 -9.96
CA VAL A 69 -12.65 2.05 -9.91
C VAL A 69 -13.70 1.53 -10.86
N ASP A 70 -13.31 0.58 -11.72
CA ASP A 70 -14.22 -0.03 -12.68
C ASP A 70 -13.85 -1.49 -12.98
N VAL A 71 -14.51 -2.07 -13.98
CA VAL A 71 -14.24 -3.41 -14.48
C VAL A 71 -13.81 -3.36 -15.94
N HIS A 72 -12.67 -3.99 -16.22
CA HIS A 72 -12.17 -4.22 -17.57
C HIS A 72 -12.44 -5.66 -18.02
N SER A 73 -12.90 -5.83 -19.26
CA SER A 73 -13.06 -7.12 -19.92
C SER A 73 -12.15 -7.21 -21.14
N THR A 74 -11.48 -8.34 -21.34
CA THR A 74 -10.67 -8.59 -22.55
C THR A 74 -11.51 -8.74 -23.82
N GLY A 75 -12.83 -8.84 -23.69
CA GLY A 75 -13.73 -9.15 -24.80
C GLY A 75 -13.54 -10.56 -25.36
N GLY A 76 -14.21 -10.85 -26.48
CA GLY A 76 -14.13 -12.13 -27.18
C GLY A 76 -15.08 -13.22 -26.65
N LYS A 77 -14.90 -14.46 -27.11
CA LYS A 77 -15.79 -15.60 -26.78
C LYS A 77 -15.68 -16.03 -25.31
N ASN A 78 -14.50 -15.88 -24.70
CA ASN A 78 -14.21 -16.23 -23.31
C ASN A 78 -13.59 -15.01 -22.61
N PRO A 79 -14.40 -14.00 -22.25
CA PRO A 79 -13.86 -12.77 -21.67
C PRO A 79 -13.23 -13.04 -20.30
N THR A 80 -12.06 -12.46 -20.08
CA THR A 80 -11.44 -12.38 -18.76
C THR A 80 -11.76 -11.03 -18.16
N TYR A 81 -12.26 -11.03 -16.92
CA TYR A 81 -12.61 -9.81 -16.21
C TYR A 81 -11.53 -9.41 -15.22
N TYR A 82 -11.31 -8.12 -15.09
CA TYR A 82 -10.42 -7.51 -14.12
C TYR A 82 -11.15 -6.39 -13.40
N THR A 83 -11.03 -6.32 -12.09
CA THR A 83 -11.37 -5.10 -11.36
C THR A 83 -10.14 -4.21 -11.33
N GLN A 84 -10.30 -2.93 -11.64
CA GLN A 84 -9.17 -2.01 -11.74
C GLN A 84 -9.39 -0.73 -10.97
N VAL A 85 -8.30 -0.19 -10.41
CA VAL A 85 -8.26 1.09 -9.70
C VAL A 85 -7.29 1.99 -10.46
N HIS A 86 -7.77 3.17 -10.82
CA HIS A 86 -7.05 4.25 -11.45
C HIS A 86 -6.79 5.33 -10.40
N LEU A 87 -5.53 5.62 -10.11
CA LEU A 87 -5.15 6.64 -9.12
C LEU A 87 -4.45 7.79 -9.82
N ARG A 88 -4.95 9.02 -9.63
CA ARG A 88 -4.33 10.21 -10.19
C ARG A 88 -2.97 10.48 -9.54
N TRP A 89 -1.94 10.47 -10.36
CA TRP A 89 -0.54 10.52 -9.97
C TRP A 89 0.14 11.74 -10.59
N ALA A 90 1.05 12.40 -9.85
CA ALA A 90 1.66 13.67 -10.27
C ALA A 90 3.20 13.70 -10.15
N LEU A 91 3.80 12.56 -9.83
CA LEU A 91 5.24 12.42 -9.60
C LEU A 91 5.98 11.99 -10.88
N PRO A 92 7.33 11.90 -10.90
CA PRO A 92 8.14 11.91 -12.13
C PRO A 92 7.63 10.92 -13.17
N ARG A 93 7.98 11.19 -14.44
CA ARG A 93 7.66 10.38 -15.62
C ARG A 93 8.34 8.99 -15.59
N VAL A 94 8.23 8.25 -14.48
CA VAL A 94 8.52 6.82 -14.46
C VAL A 94 7.41 6.13 -15.24
N ARG A 95 7.81 5.35 -16.22
CA ARG A 95 6.91 4.44 -16.92
C ARG A 95 7.37 3.04 -16.66
N CYS A 96 6.58 2.29 -15.90
CA CYS A 96 6.86 0.88 -15.70
C CYS A 96 5.58 0.08 -15.53
N GLU A 97 5.72 -1.21 -15.81
CA GLU A 97 4.66 -2.20 -15.72
C GLU A 97 5.20 -3.44 -15.00
N ILE A 98 4.39 -3.97 -14.09
CA ILE A 98 4.78 -5.01 -13.14
C ILE A 98 3.75 -6.12 -13.21
N TYR A 99 4.23 -7.33 -13.42
CA TYR A 99 3.44 -8.53 -13.62
C TYR A 99 3.98 -9.66 -12.73
N PRO A 100 3.12 -10.53 -12.15
CA PRO A 100 3.59 -11.74 -11.51
C PRO A 100 4.40 -12.61 -12.47
N GLU A 101 5.41 -13.30 -11.94
CA GLU A 101 6.17 -14.29 -12.69
C GLU A 101 5.22 -15.34 -13.32
N GLY A 102 5.55 -15.82 -14.53
CA GLY A 102 4.69 -16.77 -15.28
C GLY A 102 3.51 -16.13 -16.05
N PHE A 103 3.16 -14.86 -15.80
CA PHE A 103 2.18 -14.13 -16.61
C PHE A 103 2.74 -13.74 -18.00
N TRP A 104 4.07 -13.71 -18.14
CA TRP A 104 4.81 -13.29 -19.35
C TRP A 104 4.41 -14.04 -20.63
N GLN A 105 4.14 -15.35 -20.54
CA GLN A 105 3.77 -16.16 -21.72
C GLN A 105 2.52 -15.65 -22.45
N ARG A 106 1.64 -14.90 -21.75
CA ARG A 106 0.43 -14.29 -22.32
C ARG A 106 0.65 -12.88 -22.86
N VAL A 107 1.68 -12.17 -22.41
CA VAL A 107 1.97 -10.75 -22.74
C VAL A 107 3.10 -10.60 -23.76
N GLY A 108 3.92 -11.64 -23.96
CA GLY A 108 5.18 -11.60 -24.73
C GLY A 108 5.12 -11.11 -26.19
N LYS A 109 3.94 -10.97 -26.81
CA LYS A 109 3.80 -10.35 -28.14
C LYS A 109 3.88 -8.82 -28.13
N GLN A 110 3.52 -8.19 -27.01
CA GLN A 110 3.38 -6.73 -26.91
C GLN A 110 4.65 -6.04 -26.39
N MET A 111 5.66 -6.83 -26.03
CA MET A 111 6.85 -6.40 -25.28
C MET A 111 8.17 -6.74 -25.98
N LEU A 112 8.15 -6.95 -27.31
CA LEU A 112 9.36 -7.19 -28.10
C LEU A 112 10.38 -6.05 -27.88
N GLY A 113 11.52 -6.38 -27.26
CA GLY A 113 12.64 -5.46 -27.03
C GLY A 113 12.69 -4.78 -25.66
N MET A 114 11.79 -5.09 -24.72
CA MET A 114 11.90 -4.63 -23.33
C MET A 114 12.57 -5.70 -22.47
N GLU A 115 13.64 -5.32 -21.78
CA GLU A 115 14.36 -6.17 -20.83
C GLU A 115 13.75 -6.06 -19.43
N ASP A 116 13.88 -7.15 -18.68
CA ASP A 116 13.46 -7.19 -17.28
C ASP A 116 14.37 -6.32 -16.41
N VAL A 117 13.78 -5.47 -15.59
CA VAL A 117 14.49 -4.57 -14.69
C VAL A 117 14.63 -5.20 -13.33
N GLN A 118 15.83 -5.69 -13.05
CA GLN A 118 16.20 -6.18 -11.72
C GLN A 118 16.37 -5.01 -10.75
N ILE A 119 15.58 -5.00 -9.66
CA ILE A 119 15.58 -3.92 -8.66
C ILE A 119 16.48 -4.19 -7.45
N GLY A 120 17.07 -5.39 -7.36
CA GLY A 120 18.01 -5.74 -6.31
C GLY A 120 17.32 -6.26 -5.04
N SER A 121 16.10 -6.77 -5.18
CA SER A 121 15.33 -7.39 -4.12
C SER A 121 14.97 -8.79 -4.58
N PRO A 122 15.79 -9.82 -4.29
CA PRO A 122 15.62 -11.16 -4.87
C PRO A 122 14.20 -11.72 -4.71
N ALA A 123 13.60 -11.57 -3.53
CA ALA A 123 12.24 -12.04 -3.29
C ALA A 123 11.16 -11.32 -4.13
N PHE A 124 11.42 -10.08 -4.55
CA PHE A 124 10.53 -9.32 -5.42
C PHE A 124 10.83 -9.58 -6.90
N ASP A 125 12.11 -9.61 -7.27
CA ASP A 125 12.60 -9.89 -8.62
C ASP A 125 12.22 -11.33 -9.07
N ASP A 126 12.21 -12.30 -8.15
CA ASP A 126 11.70 -13.66 -8.42
C ASP A 126 10.17 -13.67 -8.56
N ALA A 127 9.47 -12.83 -7.80
CA ALA A 127 8.00 -12.83 -7.77
C ALA A 127 7.36 -12.06 -8.93
N PHE A 128 8.09 -11.11 -9.53
CA PHE A 128 7.56 -10.16 -10.49
C PHE A 128 8.51 -9.91 -11.64
N TYR A 129 7.94 -9.83 -12.84
CA TYR A 129 8.57 -9.31 -14.04
C TYR A 129 8.31 -7.80 -14.15
N ILE A 130 9.36 -7.01 -14.34
CA ILE A 130 9.31 -5.54 -14.29
C ILE A 130 9.85 -4.99 -15.61
N VAL A 131 9.03 -4.24 -16.35
CA VAL A 131 9.46 -3.57 -17.59
C VAL A 131 9.26 -2.07 -17.48
N GLY A 132 10.13 -1.29 -18.12
CA GLY A 132 9.96 0.16 -18.19
C GLY A 132 11.13 0.88 -18.85
N ASP A 133 11.04 2.21 -18.90
CA ASP A 133 11.95 3.06 -19.69
C ASP A 133 13.21 3.53 -18.94
N SER A 134 13.18 3.52 -17.61
CA SER A 134 14.27 4.01 -16.77
C SER A 134 14.54 3.10 -15.57
N PRO A 135 15.47 2.13 -15.68
CA PRO A 135 15.81 1.23 -14.58
C PRO A 135 16.18 1.95 -13.28
N ALA A 136 16.85 3.10 -13.36
CA ALA A 136 17.21 3.89 -12.19
C ALA A 136 15.98 4.48 -11.48
N LEU A 137 15.05 5.09 -12.22
CA LEU A 137 13.81 5.62 -11.64
C LEU A 137 12.87 4.52 -11.15
N ILE A 138 12.89 3.35 -11.79
CA ILE A 138 12.12 2.18 -11.36
C ILE A 138 12.64 1.66 -10.02
N ARG A 139 13.95 1.46 -9.89
CA ARG A 139 14.58 1.07 -8.61
C ARG A 139 14.30 2.06 -7.50
N GLN A 140 14.35 3.35 -7.84
CA GLN A 140 13.97 4.40 -6.93
C GLN A 140 12.49 4.19 -6.53
N THR A 141 11.56 4.23 -7.47
CA THR A 141 10.11 4.14 -7.24
C THR A 141 9.69 2.90 -6.46
N LEU A 142 10.29 1.74 -6.75
CA LEU A 142 9.98 0.46 -6.11
C LEU A 142 10.75 0.29 -4.78
N SER A 143 10.55 1.25 -3.88
CA SER A 143 11.04 1.19 -2.51
C SER A 143 10.46 -0.02 -1.74
N PRO A 144 11.05 -0.45 -0.62
CA PRO A 144 10.54 -1.57 0.16
C PRO A 144 9.05 -1.44 0.55
N THR A 145 8.58 -0.22 0.85
CA THR A 145 7.17 0.04 1.18
C THR A 145 6.27 -0.13 -0.04
N VAL A 146 6.73 0.27 -1.23
CA VAL A 146 6.00 0.06 -2.49
C VAL A 146 5.96 -1.44 -2.83
N GLN A 147 7.09 -2.14 -2.71
CA GLN A 147 7.16 -3.58 -2.90
C GLN A 147 6.18 -4.33 -1.98
N GLN A 148 6.11 -3.95 -0.69
CA GLN A 148 5.18 -4.53 0.27
C GLN A 148 3.72 -4.27 -0.12
N ALA A 149 3.37 -3.07 -0.58
CA ALA A 149 2.01 -2.76 -1.03
C ALA A 149 1.61 -3.60 -2.25
N ILE A 150 2.53 -3.79 -3.21
CA ILE A 150 2.31 -4.65 -4.39
C ILE A 150 2.14 -6.12 -3.97
N GLN A 151 2.97 -6.62 -3.04
CA GLN A 151 2.84 -7.96 -2.47
C GLN A 151 1.49 -8.17 -1.77
N GLN A 152 1.02 -7.19 -1.00
CA GLN A 152 -0.30 -7.26 -0.36
C GLN A 152 -1.44 -7.28 -1.38
N LEU A 153 -1.33 -6.49 -2.46
CA LEU A 153 -2.29 -6.54 -3.58
C LEU A 153 -2.27 -7.90 -4.28
N ARG A 154 -1.09 -8.52 -4.45
CA ARG A 154 -0.93 -9.84 -5.05
C ARG A 154 -1.68 -10.89 -4.25
N LEU A 155 -1.50 -10.89 -2.93
CA LEU A 155 -2.13 -11.84 -2.00
C LEU A 155 -3.61 -11.53 -1.75
N LEU A 156 -4.10 -10.37 -2.18
CA LEU A 156 -5.49 -10.02 -2.03
C LEU A 156 -6.33 -10.89 -2.96
N ARG A 157 -7.07 -11.84 -2.34
CA ARG A 157 -7.93 -12.85 -2.98
C ARG A 157 -7.18 -14.09 -3.48
N GLY A 158 -7.88 -15.21 -3.59
CA GLY A 158 -7.34 -16.56 -3.85
C GLY A 158 -6.68 -16.82 -5.21
N ASN A 159 -6.18 -15.78 -5.88
CA ASN A 159 -5.26 -15.88 -7.01
C ASN A 159 -4.17 -14.81 -6.86
N ASP A 160 -3.03 -14.99 -7.49
CA ASP A 160 -1.90 -14.08 -7.41
C ASP A 160 -1.79 -13.14 -8.62
N HIS A 161 -2.78 -13.14 -9.50
CA HIS A 161 -2.79 -12.33 -10.71
C HIS A 161 -3.13 -10.87 -10.40
N ILE A 162 -2.11 -10.04 -10.36
CA ILE A 162 -2.20 -8.58 -10.35
C ILE A 162 -1.46 -7.99 -11.55
N TYR A 163 -1.79 -6.75 -11.88
CA TYR A 163 -1.00 -5.94 -12.80
C TYR A 163 -0.93 -4.54 -12.23
N VAL A 164 0.28 -4.00 -12.13
CA VAL A 164 0.51 -2.64 -11.64
C VAL A 164 1.26 -1.88 -12.73
N ALA A 165 0.75 -0.72 -13.11
CA ALA A 165 1.43 0.16 -14.05
C ALA A 165 1.54 1.57 -13.50
N PHE A 166 2.74 2.12 -13.59
CA PHE A 166 3.02 3.53 -13.38
C PHE A 166 3.11 4.18 -14.75
N ARG A 167 2.22 5.13 -15.04
CA ARG A 167 2.06 5.74 -16.36
C ARG A 167 1.91 7.24 -16.23
N GLY A 168 3.02 7.98 -16.09
CA GLY A 168 3.04 9.45 -16.18
C GLY A 168 2.12 10.19 -15.19
N HIS A 169 0.81 10.19 -15.44
CA HIS A 169 -0.24 10.82 -14.63
C HIS A 169 -1.15 9.83 -13.88
N GLU A 170 -0.90 8.54 -13.99
CA GLU A 170 -1.76 7.50 -13.43
C GLU A 170 -0.96 6.34 -12.85
N ILE A 171 -1.42 5.82 -11.71
CA ILE A 171 -1.14 4.45 -11.30
C ILE A 171 -2.38 3.61 -11.60
N LEU A 172 -2.20 2.53 -12.33
CA LEU A 172 -3.24 1.57 -12.65
C LEU A 172 -2.95 0.25 -11.93
N VAL A 173 -3.89 -0.20 -11.11
CA VAL A 173 -3.83 -1.53 -10.47
C VAL A 173 -4.98 -2.37 -10.98
N LYS A 174 -4.70 -3.49 -11.64
CA LYS A 174 -5.70 -4.49 -12.05
C LYS A 174 -5.57 -5.74 -11.20
N LYS A 175 -6.70 -6.29 -10.77
CA LYS A 175 -6.80 -7.60 -10.13
C LYS A 175 -7.68 -8.52 -10.96
N LEU A 176 -7.23 -9.76 -11.18
CA LEU A 176 -8.02 -10.75 -11.90
C LEU A 176 -9.32 -11.08 -11.15
N GLY A 177 -10.42 -11.01 -11.89
CA GLY A 177 -11.75 -11.36 -11.43
C GLY A 177 -12.55 -10.17 -10.92
N LEU A 178 -13.80 -10.47 -10.60
CA LEU A 178 -14.80 -9.53 -10.17
C LEU A 178 -15.03 -9.66 -8.66
N PHE A 179 -15.00 -8.57 -7.88
CA PHE A 179 -15.27 -8.65 -6.44
C PHE A 179 -16.76 -8.93 -6.18
N GLU A 180 -17.04 -9.98 -5.42
CA GLU A 180 -18.41 -10.38 -5.01
C GLU A 180 -18.72 -9.94 -3.57
N ASP A 181 -17.72 -9.41 -2.87
CA ASP A 181 -17.80 -8.96 -1.48
C ASP A 181 -17.29 -7.51 -1.39
N SER A 182 -18.09 -6.64 -0.78
CA SER A 182 -17.78 -5.21 -0.68
C SER A 182 -16.59 -4.94 0.24
N VAL A 183 -16.37 -5.75 1.27
CA VAL A 183 -15.23 -5.58 2.19
C VAL A 183 -13.92 -5.86 1.47
N GLN A 184 -13.87 -6.89 0.63
CA GLN A 184 -12.71 -7.19 -0.21
C GLN A 184 -12.47 -6.11 -1.26
N LEU A 185 -13.52 -5.56 -1.89
CA LEU A 185 -13.40 -4.45 -2.84
C LEU A 185 -12.85 -3.19 -2.15
N VAL A 186 -13.34 -2.86 -0.95
CA VAL A 186 -12.81 -1.75 -0.14
C VAL A 186 -11.36 -1.99 0.25
N GLN A 187 -11.00 -3.21 0.63
CA GLN A 187 -9.62 -3.58 0.94
C GLN A 187 -8.70 -3.41 -0.28
N PHE A 188 -9.16 -3.80 -1.47
CA PHE A 188 -8.45 -3.60 -2.73
C PHE A 188 -8.19 -2.10 -2.98
N CYS A 189 -9.23 -1.29 -2.88
CA CYS A 189 -9.16 0.16 -3.05
C CYS A 189 -8.18 0.82 -2.07
N ARG A 190 -8.23 0.42 -0.79
CA ARG A 190 -7.32 0.94 0.25
C ARG A 190 -5.87 0.51 0.02
N LEU A 191 -5.62 -0.73 -0.39
CA LEU A 191 -4.26 -1.18 -0.72
C LEU A 191 -3.69 -0.46 -1.94
N ALA A 192 -4.52 -0.21 -2.96
CA ALA A 192 -4.13 0.59 -4.12
C ALA A 192 -3.84 2.06 -3.73
N GLY A 193 -4.64 2.64 -2.83
CA GLY A 193 -4.38 3.95 -2.23
C GLY A 193 -3.05 4.00 -1.47
N LYS A 194 -2.78 3.00 -0.61
CA LYS A 194 -1.50 2.87 0.11
C LYS A 194 -0.31 2.73 -0.84
N LEU A 195 -0.45 1.99 -1.93
CA LEU A 195 0.58 1.91 -2.97
C LEU A 195 0.91 3.29 -3.54
N CYS A 196 -0.12 4.08 -3.88
CA CYS A 196 0.07 5.45 -4.37
C CYS A 196 0.74 6.33 -3.31
N MET A 197 0.34 6.26 -2.05
CA MET A 197 0.98 7.03 -0.98
C MET A 197 2.43 6.61 -0.73
N ALA A 198 2.72 5.30 -0.73
CA ALA A 198 4.07 4.77 -0.55
C ALA A 198 5.00 5.18 -1.69
N ALA A 199 4.49 5.20 -2.92
CA ALA A 199 5.25 5.66 -4.07
C ALA A 199 5.39 7.19 -4.06
N LYS A 200 4.41 7.93 -3.49
CA LYS A 200 4.49 9.39 -3.36
C LYS A 200 5.39 9.89 -2.24
N ALA A 201 5.58 9.07 -1.22
CA ALA A 201 6.41 9.42 -0.09
C ALA A 201 7.76 9.88 -0.64
N PRO A 202 8.25 11.08 -0.23
CA PRO A 202 9.59 11.48 -0.59
C PRO A 202 10.47 10.32 -0.21
N GLN A 203 11.26 9.86 -1.18
CA GLN A 203 12.38 9.04 -0.84
C GLN A 203 13.29 9.96 -0.07
N THR A 204 13.09 9.97 1.25
CA THR A 204 14.19 10.13 2.16
C THR A 204 15.16 9.06 1.73
N ASP A 205 16.03 9.45 0.79
CA ASP A 205 17.42 9.06 0.80
C ASP A 205 17.73 9.00 2.28
N GLY A 206 17.86 7.77 2.78
CA GLY A 206 17.89 7.55 4.20
C GLY A 206 18.88 8.55 4.78
N ILE A 207 18.61 9.03 5.98
CA ILE A 207 19.73 9.25 6.88
C ILE A 207 20.51 7.94 6.77
N LYS A 208 21.60 7.95 5.99
CA LYS A 208 22.49 6.81 5.87
C LYS A 208 22.98 6.67 7.28
N PHE A 209 22.36 5.75 8.04
CA PHE A 209 23.03 5.12 9.14
C PHE A 209 24.14 4.33 8.44
N VAL A 210 25.22 5.05 8.13
CA VAL A 210 26.52 4.45 7.91
C VAL A 210 26.69 3.60 9.15
N GLU A 211 26.55 2.29 8.97
CA GLU A 211 27.04 1.30 9.91
C GLU A 211 28.39 1.82 10.34
N ALA A 212 28.49 2.22 11.61
CA ALA A 212 29.63 2.96 12.09
C ALA A 212 30.85 2.03 11.96
N ALA A 213 31.55 2.17 10.84
CA ALA A 213 32.95 1.91 10.74
C ALA A 213 33.60 2.55 11.96
N ALA A 214 34.51 1.81 12.58
CA ALA A 214 35.09 1.99 13.90
C ALA A 214 35.88 3.31 14.13
N ASP A 215 35.66 4.33 13.31
CA ASP A 215 36.46 5.57 13.28
C ASP A 215 35.59 6.84 13.38
N ARG A 216 34.43 6.79 14.05
CA ARG A 216 33.72 8.04 14.39
C ARG A 216 34.40 8.74 15.55
N ALA A 217 34.81 9.98 15.31
CA ALA A 217 35.13 10.93 16.36
C ALA A 217 34.01 10.92 17.42
N PRO A 218 34.34 10.91 18.73
CA PRO A 218 33.37 10.77 19.79
C PRO A 218 32.28 11.84 19.66
N ALA A 219 31.02 11.42 19.80
CA ALA A 219 29.89 12.33 19.80
C ALA A 219 30.13 13.47 20.82
N PRO A 220 29.73 14.72 20.52
CA PRO A 220 29.91 15.82 21.45
C PRO A 220 29.22 15.48 22.79
N ALA A 221 29.94 15.71 23.89
CA ALA A 221 29.43 15.44 25.23
C ALA A 221 28.07 16.14 25.45
N PRO A 222 27.07 15.45 26.01
CA PRO A 222 25.75 16.03 26.23
C PRO A 222 25.83 17.22 27.19
N VAL A 223 24.92 18.19 27.07
CA VAL A 223 24.90 19.41 27.91
C VAL A 223 23.78 19.30 28.95
N CYS A 224 24.10 19.54 30.22
CA CYS A 224 23.11 19.53 31.29
C CYS A 224 22.22 20.78 31.20
N GLN A 225 20.90 20.57 31.14
CA GLN A 225 19.92 21.66 31.09
C GLN A 225 19.76 22.44 32.41
N VAL A 226 20.44 22.02 33.48
CA VAL A 226 20.40 22.70 34.79
C VAL A 226 21.53 23.71 34.90
N CYS A 227 22.79 23.31 34.65
CA CYS A 227 23.95 24.19 34.76
C CYS A 227 24.45 24.75 33.43
N GLY A 228 24.08 24.17 32.29
CA GLY A 228 24.58 24.56 30.97
C GLY A 228 25.94 23.96 30.59
N ASP A 229 26.57 23.20 31.47
CA ASP A 229 27.89 22.58 31.22
C ASP A 229 27.78 21.23 30.50
N LYS A 230 28.86 20.86 29.80
CA LYS A 230 29.03 19.52 29.22
C LYS A 230 29.13 18.48 30.34
N ILE A 231 28.44 17.36 30.16
CA ILE A 231 28.45 16.22 31.06
C ILE A 231 29.57 15.28 30.60
N ILE A 232 30.70 15.36 31.28
CA ILE A 232 31.90 14.56 30.99
C ILE A 232 31.89 13.25 31.79
N GLU A 233 31.34 13.28 32.99
CA GLU A 233 31.27 12.16 33.93
C GLU A 233 29.97 12.18 34.74
N ASP A 234 29.68 11.08 35.45
CA ASP A 234 28.54 10.93 36.37
C ASP A 234 27.18 11.35 35.77
N VAL A 235 26.95 10.96 34.53
CA VAL A 235 25.70 11.20 33.80
C VAL A 235 24.57 10.34 34.37
N VAL A 236 23.42 10.99 34.60
CA VAL A 236 22.15 10.34 34.90
C VAL A 236 21.13 10.68 33.84
N TRP A 237 20.29 9.72 33.49
CA TRP A 237 19.27 9.85 32.45
C TRP A 237 17.89 9.79 33.07
N CYS A 238 17.05 10.77 32.76
CA CYS A 238 15.65 10.72 33.16
C CYS A 238 14.96 9.45 32.64
N ARG A 239 14.25 8.69 33.49
CA ARG A 239 13.58 7.45 33.05
C ARG A 239 12.37 7.68 32.13
N SER A 240 11.84 8.90 32.11
CA SER A 240 10.67 9.25 31.29
C SER A 240 11.08 9.82 29.93
N CYS A 241 11.91 10.87 29.91
CA CYS A 241 12.24 11.59 28.68
C CYS A 241 13.67 11.36 28.18
N HIS A 242 14.49 10.57 28.90
CA HIS A 242 15.89 10.31 28.56
C HIS A 242 16.72 11.59 28.36
N THR A 243 16.39 12.69 29.05
CA THR A 243 17.27 13.87 29.10
C THR A 243 18.44 13.59 30.05
N PRO A 244 19.69 13.89 29.64
CA PRO A 244 20.86 13.70 30.48
C PRO A 244 21.08 14.86 31.47
N HIS A 245 21.54 14.53 32.67
CA HIS A 245 21.89 15.48 33.73
C HIS A 245 23.17 15.03 34.44
N HIS A 246 23.89 15.94 35.10
CA HIS A 246 24.85 15.52 36.12
C HIS A 246 24.10 14.94 37.31
N SER A 247 24.66 13.90 37.94
CA SER A 247 24.12 13.30 39.16
C SER A 247 23.84 14.35 40.25
N ASP A 248 24.74 15.33 40.43
CA ASP A 248 24.56 16.39 41.42
C ASP A 248 23.50 17.43 41.02
N CYS A 249 23.41 17.78 39.74
CA CYS A 249 22.32 18.63 39.24
C CYS A 249 20.96 17.96 39.42
N TRP A 250 20.88 16.65 39.24
CA TRP A 250 19.66 15.87 39.50
C TRP A 250 19.29 15.88 40.98
N ARG A 251 20.26 15.68 41.89
CA ARG A 251 20.03 15.73 43.35
C ARG A 251 19.63 17.13 43.82
N TYR A 252 20.25 18.17 43.27
CA TYR A 252 19.95 19.56 43.59
C TYR A 252 18.54 19.96 43.13
N TYR A 253 18.16 19.63 41.89
CA TYR A 253 16.85 19.98 41.34
C TYR A 253 15.72 19.04 41.79
N GLY A 254 16.05 17.81 42.19
CA GLY A 254 15.12 16.80 42.72
C GLY A 254 14.20 16.16 41.69
N SER A 255 14.26 16.56 40.42
CA SER A 255 13.47 16.01 39.30
C SER A 255 14.10 16.39 37.96
N CYS A 256 13.56 15.86 36.85
CA CYS A 256 13.97 16.26 35.51
C CYS A 256 13.63 17.74 35.24
N SER A 257 14.62 18.52 34.78
CA SER A 257 14.43 19.94 34.44
C SER A 257 13.81 20.19 33.07
N THR A 258 13.59 19.14 32.27
CA THR A 258 12.89 19.25 30.98
C THR A 258 11.44 19.66 31.20
N TYR A 259 11.02 20.72 30.51
CA TYR A 259 9.67 21.27 30.59
C TYR A 259 8.61 20.16 30.42
N GLY A 260 7.74 20.00 31.41
CA GLY A 260 6.64 19.05 31.40
C GLY A 260 6.96 17.60 31.84
N CYS A 261 8.22 17.21 32.06
CA CYS A 261 8.54 15.82 32.42
C CYS A 261 8.33 15.50 33.91
N GLN A 262 8.84 16.34 34.82
CA GLN A 262 8.74 16.20 36.30
C GLN A 262 9.12 14.83 36.91
N GLU A 263 9.64 13.88 36.13
CA GLU A 263 10.05 12.55 36.62
C GLU A 263 11.18 12.68 37.65
N ARG A 264 11.11 11.86 38.70
CA ARG A 264 12.04 11.87 39.85
C ARG A 264 13.00 10.69 39.85
N ARG A 265 12.80 9.73 38.94
CA ARG A 265 13.66 8.56 38.76
C ARG A 265 14.60 8.75 37.59
N PHE A 266 15.83 8.27 37.77
CA PHE A 266 16.86 8.27 36.75
C PHE A 266 17.51 6.89 36.60
N SER A 267 18.30 6.72 35.54
CA SER A 267 19.17 5.57 35.30
C SER A 267 20.60 6.02 35.02
N TYR A 268 21.57 5.23 35.46
CA TYR A 268 22.98 5.39 35.07
C TYR A 268 23.23 4.72 33.71
N VAL A 269 24.27 5.15 33.00
CA VAL A 269 24.80 4.41 31.84
C VAL A 269 25.57 3.21 32.38
N ASP A 270 25.32 2.03 31.82
CA ASP A 270 26.05 0.82 32.20
C ASP A 270 27.56 1.07 32.10
N GLY A 271 28.23 1.07 33.25
CA GLY A 271 29.67 1.30 33.37
C GLY A 271 30.10 2.42 34.34
N SER A 272 29.23 3.36 34.71
CA SER A 272 29.62 4.55 35.52
C SER A 272 29.44 4.43 37.04
N ARG A 273 29.60 3.21 37.59
CA ARG A 273 29.54 2.79 39.03
C ARG A 273 28.29 2.00 39.43
N ARG A 274 28.51 0.71 39.74
CA ARG A 274 27.70 -0.06 40.69
C ARG A 274 27.84 0.60 42.07
N GLY A 275 26.75 1.11 42.63
CA GLY A 275 26.74 1.68 43.98
C GLY A 275 25.41 2.35 44.34
N ASP A 276 24.58 1.58 45.05
CA ASP A 276 23.49 1.98 45.94
C ASP A 276 22.29 2.77 45.42
N SER A 277 21.20 2.01 45.28
CA SER A 277 19.84 2.43 45.55
C SER A 277 19.71 3.04 46.95
N GLN A 278 19.63 4.38 47.05
CA GLN A 278 19.05 5.03 48.22
C GLN A 278 17.68 5.61 47.89
N ARG A 279 16.67 5.06 48.58
CA ARG A 279 15.34 5.64 48.74
C ARG A 279 15.47 7.08 49.27
N ALA A 280 14.93 8.05 48.53
CA ALA A 280 14.59 9.34 49.13
C ALA A 280 13.54 9.09 50.24
N LYS A 281 13.93 9.35 51.49
CA LYS A 281 13.03 9.39 52.64
C LYS A 281 12.41 10.78 52.74
N LYS A 282 11.07 10.77 52.81
CA LYS A 282 10.11 11.84 53.13
C LYS A 282 9.97 12.97 52.11
#